data_AF-A0A225VKI2-F1
#
_entry.id   AF-A0A225VKI2-F1
#
_cell.length_a   1.000
_cell.length_b   1.000
_cell.length_c   1.000
_cell.angle_alpha   90.00
_cell.angle_beta   90.00
_cell.angle_gamma   90.00
#
_symmetry.space_group_name_H-M   'P 1'
#
loop_
_entity.id
_entity.type
_entity.pdbx_description
1 polymer ?
#
loop_
_entity_poly.entity_id
_entity_poly.type
_entity_poly.pdbx_seq_one_letter_code
_entity_poly.pdbx_strand_id
1 'polypeptide(L)'
;MRWADADKSDDFVKQKLKLNGLSGDALKSNKNYKYFKQFVDIKEGNQRDVWLKQEVSTSDVWTKLGFGNVKTQEELTKASLTTVQSRNHTIRRKLCLSLVLTPHGPRKKREWKVG
;
A
#
# COMPACT_ATOMS: atom_id res chain seq x y z
N MET A 1 -13.29 -11.63 4.53
CA MET A 1 -12.70 -12.99 4.56
C MET A 1 -12.13 -13.17 5.94
N ARG A 2 -12.65 -14.10 6.77
CA ARG A 2 -12.44 -14.09 8.24
C ARG A 2 -10.98 -13.98 8.69
N TRP A 3 -10.02 -14.50 7.93
CA TRP A 3 -8.60 -14.38 8.29
C TRP A 3 -8.05 -12.95 8.20
N ALA A 4 -8.52 -12.13 7.24
CA ALA A 4 -8.11 -10.74 7.12
C ALA A 4 -8.73 -9.89 8.23
N ASP A 5 -10.01 -10.16 8.56
CA ASP A 5 -10.73 -9.47 9.63
C ASP A 5 -10.15 -9.79 11.02
N ALA A 6 -9.57 -11.00 11.18
CA ALA A 6 -8.85 -11.44 12.38
C ALA A 6 -7.33 -11.14 12.34
N ASP A 7 -6.89 -10.28 11.42
CA ASP A 7 -5.49 -9.87 11.21
C ASP A 7 -4.46 -11.01 11.27
N LYS A 8 -4.76 -12.12 10.57
CA LYS A 8 -3.82 -13.24 10.51
C LYS A 8 -2.55 -12.86 9.76
N SER A 9 -1.45 -13.52 10.11
CA SER A 9 -0.17 -13.33 9.41
C SER A 9 -0.23 -13.97 8.02
N ASP A 10 0.54 -13.39 7.09
CA ASP A 10 0.65 -13.90 5.73
C ASP A 10 1.18 -15.35 5.72
N ASP A 11 2.13 -15.66 6.60
CA ASP A 11 2.70 -17.00 6.73
C ASP A 11 1.68 -18.02 7.23
N PHE A 12 0.83 -17.64 8.20
CA PHE A 12 -0.26 -18.50 8.66
C PHE A 12 -1.21 -18.85 7.52
N VAL A 13 -1.62 -17.85 6.73
CA VAL A 13 -2.54 -18.07 5.60
C VAL A 13 -1.86 -18.87 4.49
N LYS A 14 -0.61 -18.57 4.16
CA LYS A 14 0.18 -19.36 3.18
C LYS A 14 0.29 -20.81 3.61
N GLN A 15 0.58 -21.09 4.88
CA GLN A 15 0.66 -22.45 5.39
C GLN A 15 -0.69 -23.17 5.28
N LYS A 16 -1.81 -22.52 5.65
CA LYS A 16 -3.15 -23.11 5.53
C LYS A 16 -3.56 -23.36 4.08
N LEU A 17 -3.08 -22.54 3.15
CA LEU A 17 -3.31 -22.69 1.72
C LEU A 17 -2.29 -23.59 1.01
N LYS A 18 -1.34 -24.19 1.75
CA LYS A 18 -0.24 -25.02 1.20
C LYS A 18 0.60 -24.26 0.17
N LEU A 19 0.87 -22.99 0.46
CA LEU A 19 1.71 -22.08 -0.32
C LEU A 19 3.06 -21.81 0.36
N ASN A 20 3.28 -22.37 1.55
CA ASN A 20 4.55 -22.27 2.26
C ASN A 20 5.69 -22.84 1.42
N GLY A 21 6.84 -22.15 1.40
CA GLY A 21 7.99 -22.52 0.57
C GLY A 21 7.87 -22.20 -0.92
N LEU A 22 6.70 -21.75 -1.41
CA LEU A 22 6.56 -21.29 -2.78
C LEU A 22 6.89 -19.80 -2.90
N SER A 23 7.59 -19.44 -3.98
CA SER A 23 7.91 -18.05 -4.31
C SER A 23 7.80 -17.81 -5.81
N GLY A 24 7.85 -16.54 -6.21
CA GLY A 24 7.86 -16.13 -7.62
C GLY A 24 6.73 -16.74 -8.45
N ASP A 25 7.07 -17.33 -9.58
CA ASP A 25 6.08 -17.87 -10.51
C ASP A 25 5.46 -19.19 -10.02
N ALA A 26 6.21 -19.99 -9.25
CA ALA A 26 5.67 -21.21 -8.62
C ALA A 26 4.52 -20.89 -7.65
N LEU A 27 4.65 -19.79 -6.90
CA LEU A 27 3.58 -19.29 -6.04
C LEU A 27 2.38 -18.82 -6.88
N LYS A 28 2.61 -18.00 -7.91
CA LYS A 28 1.55 -17.38 -8.72
C LYS A 28 0.76 -18.39 -9.55
N SER A 29 1.39 -19.47 -9.99
CA SER A 29 0.77 -20.54 -10.78
C SER A 29 -0.05 -21.54 -9.94
N ASN A 30 0.07 -21.50 -8.61
CA ASN A 30 -0.69 -22.38 -7.73
C ASN A 30 -2.18 -21.99 -7.70
N LYS A 31 -3.08 -22.96 -7.87
CA LYS A 31 -4.55 -22.74 -7.83
C LYS A 31 -5.06 -22.07 -6.55
N ASN A 32 -4.36 -22.23 -5.43
CA ASN A 32 -4.72 -21.64 -4.13
C ASN A 32 -4.25 -20.19 -3.98
N TYR A 33 -3.36 -19.71 -4.86
CA TYR A 33 -2.84 -18.34 -4.82
C TYR A 33 -3.95 -17.28 -4.90
N LYS A 34 -5.03 -17.55 -5.64
CA LYS A 34 -6.19 -16.64 -5.74
C LYS A 34 -6.81 -16.31 -4.36
N TYR A 35 -6.83 -17.28 -3.44
CA TYR A 35 -7.35 -17.08 -2.09
C TYR A 35 -6.38 -16.30 -1.22
N PHE A 36 -5.07 -16.54 -1.38
CA PHE A 36 -4.06 -15.73 -0.70
C PHE A 36 -4.11 -14.28 -1.17
N LYS A 37 -4.24 -14.05 -2.48
CA LYS A 37 -4.40 -12.71 -3.07
C LYS A 37 -5.65 -12.01 -2.50
N GLN A 38 -6.79 -12.67 -2.48
CA GLN A 38 -8.02 -12.11 -1.90
C GLN A 38 -7.86 -11.75 -0.41
N PHE A 39 -7.15 -12.59 0.35
CA PHE A 39 -6.84 -12.30 1.75
C PHE A 39 -5.99 -11.02 1.88
N VAL A 40 -4.93 -10.87 1.09
CA VAL A 40 -4.08 -9.67 1.09
C VAL A 40 -4.88 -8.42 0.73
N ASP A 41 -5.66 -8.48 -0.36
CA ASP A 41 -6.47 -7.35 -0.85
C ASP A 41 -7.43 -6.84 0.25
N ILE A 42 -8.08 -7.75 0.99
CA ILE A 42 -8.99 -7.40 2.10
C ILE A 42 -8.22 -6.86 3.30
N LYS A 43 -7.11 -7.49 3.68
CA LYS A 43 -6.29 -7.06 4.83
C LYS A 43 -5.76 -5.64 4.65
N GLU A 44 -5.26 -5.32 3.47
CA GLU A 44 -4.81 -3.96 3.14
C GLU A 44 -5.97 -2.95 3.08
N GLY A 45 -7.14 -3.37 2.59
CA GLY A 45 -8.37 -2.58 2.67
C GLY A 45 -8.73 -2.22 4.11
N ASN A 46 -8.79 -3.22 4.99
CA ASN A 46 -9.08 -3.05 6.40
C ASN A 46 -8.08 -2.09 7.08
N GLN A 47 -6.78 -2.24 6.79
CA GLN A 47 -5.75 -1.37 7.33
C GLN A 47 -5.89 0.08 6.85
N ARG A 48 -6.22 0.29 5.57
CA ARG A 48 -6.50 1.62 5.02
C ARG A 48 -7.70 2.26 5.70
N ASP A 49 -8.78 1.50 5.90
CA ASP A 49 -9.98 2.01 6.56
C ASP A 49 -9.71 2.40 8.02
N VAL A 50 -8.86 1.65 8.72
CA VAL A 50 -8.40 2.03 10.07
C VAL A 50 -7.64 3.35 10.04
N TRP A 51 -6.68 3.53 9.13
CA TRP A 51 -5.94 4.79 9.01
C TRP A 51 -6.83 5.97 8.65
N LEU A 52 -7.81 5.78 7.76
CA LEU A 52 -8.78 6.81 7.40
C LEU A 52 -9.65 7.21 8.60
N LYS A 53 -10.16 6.23 9.36
CA LYS A 53 -10.98 6.49 10.55
C LYS A 53 -10.21 7.20 11.67
N GLN A 54 -8.92 6.93 11.77
CA GLN A 54 -8.03 7.54 12.75
C GLN A 54 -7.42 8.86 12.27
N GLU A 55 -7.78 9.31 11.06
CA GLU A 55 -7.23 10.53 10.44
C GLU A 55 -5.69 10.55 10.44
N VAL A 56 -5.06 9.38 10.25
CA VAL A 56 -3.60 9.25 10.25
C VAL A 56 -3.03 10.07 9.10
N SER A 57 -2.09 10.96 9.41
CA SER A 57 -1.45 11.80 8.40
C SER A 57 -0.71 10.95 7.37
N THR A 58 -0.58 11.48 6.14
CA THR A 58 0.15 10.79 5.08
C THR A 58 1.63 10.55 5.44
N SER A 59 2.26 11.45 6.20
CA SER A 59 3.62 11.28 6.74
C SER A 59 3.72 10.18 7.79
N ASP A 60 2.68 10.03 8.62
CA ASP A 60 2.65 8.96 9.63
C ASP A 60 2.40 7.61 8.97
N VAL A 61 1.50 7.53 7.97
CA VAL A 61 1.33 6.33 7.14
C VAL A 61 2.64 5.95 6.45
N TRP A 62 3.35 6.93 5.89
CA TRP A 62 4.66 6.74 5.26
C TRP A 62 5.68 6.12 6.23
N THR A 63 5.73 6.63 7.45
CA THR A 63 6.59 6.10 8.53
C THR A 63 6.14 4.71 8.98
N LYS A 64 4.84 4.48 9.18
CA LYS A 64 4.25 3.18 9.56
C LYS A 64 4.51 2.09 8.53
N LEU A 65 4.65 2.46 7.25
CA LEU A 65 5.02 1.55 6.17
C LEU A 65 6.53 1.28 6.09
N GLY A 66 7.32 1.81 7.03
CA GLY A 66 8.77 1.59 7.12
C GLY A 66 9.60 2.54 6.24
N PHE A 67 8.98 3.56 5.64
CA PHE A 67 9.67 4.48 4.75
C PHE A 67 10.17 5.77 5.44
N GLY A 68 10.08 5.88 6.76
CA GLY A 68 10.47 7.09 7.49
C GLY A 68 11.93 7.52 7.29
N ASN A 69 12.81 6.59 6.92
CA ASN A 69 14.23 6.86 6.66
C ASN A 69 14.54 7.16 5.19
N VAL A 70 13.55 7.12 4.30
CA VAL A 70 13.75 7.39 2.87
C VAL A 70 13.75 8.90 2.66
N LYS A 71 14.93 9.47 2.36
CA LYS A 71 15.15 10.92 2.25
C LYS A 71 15.30 11.39 0.81
N THR A 72 15.69 10.50 -0.11
CA THR A 72 15.99 10.88 -1.50
C THR A 72 15.13 10.15 -2.51
N GLN A 73 14.95 10.76 -3.68
CA GLN A 73 14.27 10.15 -4.82
C GLN A 73 14.97 8.87 -5.29
N GLU A 74 16.29 8.79 -5.13
CA GLU A 74 17.08 7.60 -5.47
C GLU A 74 16.77 6.43 -4.53
N GLU A 75 16.69 6.68 -3.22
CA GLU A 75 16.29 5.68 -2.23
C GLU A 75 14.84 5.22 -2.45
N LEU A 76 13.93 6.14 -2.79
CA LEU A 76 12.57 5.81 -3.21
C LEU A 76 12.57 4.91 -4.45
N THR A 77 13.38 5.25 -5.44
CA THR A 77 13.46 4.52 -6.71
C THR A 77 14.00 3.11 -6.46
N LYS A 78 15.06 2.96 -5.67
CA LYS A 78 15.63 1.67 -5.27
C LYS A 78 14.63 0.81 -4.51
N ALA A 79 13.95 1.38 -3.51
CA ALA A 79 12.90 0.67 -2.75
C ALA A 79 11.72 0.26 -3.65
N SER A 80 11.39 1.07 -4.65
CA SER A 80 10.32 0.77 -5.60
C SER A 80 10.66 -0.38 -6.57
N LEU A 81 11.93 -0.52 -6.95
CA LEU A 81 12.46 -1.55 -7.86
C LEU A 81 12.66 -2.91 -7.18
N THR A 82 13.07 -2.94 -5.90
CA THR A 82 13.13 -4.19 -5.13
C THR A 82 11.76 -4.80 -4.85
N THR A 83 10.69 -4.00 -5.01
CA THR A 83 9.29 -4.40 -4.77
C THR A 83 8.57 -4.90 -6.04
N VAL A 84 9.28 -5.16 -7.14
CA VAL A 84 8.69 -5.65 -8.41
C VAL A 84 8.11 -7.08 -8.29
N GLN A 85 8.31 -7.80 -7.19
CA GLN A 85 7.68 -9.13 -7.00
C GLN A 85 6.28 -9.09 -6.34
N SER A 86 5.79 -7.95 -5.80
CA SER A 86 4.46 -7.88 -5.18
C SER A 86 3.58 -6.79 -5.79
N ARG A 87 2.45 -7.20 -6.39
CA ARG A 87 1.54 -6.42 -7.25
C ARG A 87 0.69 -5.39 -6.48
N ASN A 88 1.30 -4.44 -5.78
CA ASN A 88 0.58 -3.31 -5.16
C ASN A 88 1.01 -1.92 -5.66
N HIS A 89 1.51 -1.86 -6.89
CA HIS A 89 2.07 -0.64 -7.49
C HIS A 89 1.03 0.29 -8.11
N THR A 90 -0.17 -0.17 -8.47
CA THR A 90 -1.15 0.67 -9.18
C THR A 90 -1.79 1.73 -8.28
N ILE A 91 -2.01 1.43 -7.00
CA ILE A 91 -2.54 2.39 -6.01
C ILE A 91 -1.40 3.30 -5.50
N ARG A 92 -0.20 2.74 -5.27
CA ARG A 92 0.97 3.49 -4.81
C ARG A 92 1.50 4.51 -5.84
N ARG A 93 1.47 4.19 -7.14
CA ARG A 93 1.85 5.16 -8.20
C ARG A 93 0.88 6.33 -8.30
N LYS A 94 -0.43 6.11 -8.18
CA LYS A 94 -1.43 7.20 -8.28
C LYS A 94 -1.35 8.18 -7.11
N LEU A 95 -1.09 7.71 -5.89
CA LEU A 95 -0.96 8.60 -4.72
C LEU A 95 0.37 9.36 -4.70
N CYS A 96 1.49 8.72 -5.07
CA CYS A 96 2.81 9.33 -4.98
C CYS A 96 3.07 10.37 -6.10
N LEU A 97 2.65 10.08 -7.34
CA LEU A 97 2.93 10.98 -8.48
C LEU A 97 2.07 12.26 -8.47
N SER A 98 0.86 12.21 -7.89
CA SER A 98 -0.04 13.37 -7.81
C SER A 98 0.35 14.36 -6.71
N LEU A 99 0.96 13.90 -5.61
CA LEU A 99 1.33 14.71 -4.45
C LEU A 99 2.78 15.23 -4.50
N VAL A 100 3.71 14.54 -5.16
CA VAL A 100 5.13 14.95 -5.22
C VAL A 100 5.42 15.94 -6.35
N LEU A 101 4.59 15.98 -7.41
CA LEU A 101 4.81 16.83 -8.59
C LEU A 101 3.83 18.02 -8.72
N THR A 102 2.97 18.28 -7.74
CA THR A 102 2.22 19.54 -7.73
C THR A 102 3.09 20.63 -7.09
N PRO A 103 3.58 21.63 -7.86
CA PRO A 103 4.26 22.76 -7.24
C PRO A 103 3.20 23.51 -6.42
N HIS A 104 3.42 23.62 -5.10
CA HIS A 104 2.69 24.53 -4.25
C HIS A 104 3.04 25.98 -4.65
N GLY A 105 2.41 26.47 -5.72
CA GLY A 105 2.33 27.90 -6.03
C GLY A 105 1.36 28.62 -5.08
N PRO A 106 1.53 29.93 -4.84
CA PRO A 106 0.83 30.64 -3.77
C PRO A 106 -0.68 30.67 -4.00
N ARG A 107 -1.44 30.37 -2.94
CA ARG A 107 -2.92 30.49 -2.92
C ARG A 107 -3.31 31.94 -3.17
N LYS A 108 -3.82 32.26 -4.37
CA LYS A 108 -4.56 33.51 -4.59
C LYS A 108 -5.85 33.46 -3.77
N LYS A 109 -6.00 34.40 -2.83
CA LYS A 109 -7.27 34.68 -2.13
C LYS A 109 -8.31 35.02 -3.19
N ARG A 110 -9.41 34.26 -3.26
CA ARG A 110 -10.61 34.70 -3.96
C ARG A 110 -11.55 35.33 -2.94
N GLU A 111 -11.60 36.65 -3.03
CA GLU A 111 -12.59 37.55 -2.49
C GLU A 111 -13.96 37.21 -3.11
N TRP A 112 -14.97 36.98 -2.28
CA TRP A 112 -16.35 36.84 -2.75
C TRP A 112 -16.95 38.22 -2.91
N LYS A 113 -17.27 38.63 -4.14
CA LYS A 113 -18.21 39.73 -4.37
C LYS A 113 -19.62 39.14 -4.48
N VAL A 114 -20.46 39.55 -3.53
CA VAL A 114 -21.92 39.41 -3.58
C VAL A 114 -22.44 40.69 -4.25
N GLY A 115 -23.30 40.57 -5.26
CA GLY A 115 -23.89 41.69 -5.99
C GLY A 115 -24.02 41.40 -7.48
#